data_AF-A0A1Y3AXI9-F1
#
_entry.id   AF-A0A1Y3AXI9-F1
#
_cell.length_a   1.000
_cell.length_b   1.000
_cell.length_c   1.000
_cell.angle_alpha   90.00
_cell.angle_beta   90.00
_cell.angle_gamma   90.00
#
_symmetry.space_group_name_H-M   'P 1'
#
loop_
_entity.id
_entity.type
_entity.pdbx_description
1 polymer ?
#
loop_
_entity_poly.entity_id
_entity_poly.type
_entity_poly.pdbx_seq_one_letter_code
_entity_poly.pdbx_strand_id
1 'polypeptide(L)'
;MDDPMLKSIQEAVLKKTSTAEKLQIECSNIIDDTGDNNILLQHKVCGYDFNKGINHSALLQTYLTTGFQATNFALSIKQIESMLNARQEPFEPDEYEDDPFIRRQTGCTIFLGYTSNIISSGIRESIRFLVQHRMVTYSNHKLMIIDFFN
;
A
#
# COMPACT_ATOMS: atom_id res chain seq x y z
N MET A 1 -3.04 -56.37 7.97
CA MET A 1 -1.75 -56.80 8.56
C MET A 1 -0.72 -55.84 8.01
N ASP A 2 -0.45 -54.78 8.75
CA ASP A 2 0.43 -53.70 8.30
C ASP A 2 1.87 -54.14 8.46
N ASP A 3 2.59 -54.27 7.34
CA ASP A 3 3.97 -54.72 7.30
C ASP A 3 4.88 -53.68 8.00
N PRO A 4 5.52 -54.02 9.13
CA PRO A 4 6.36 -53.09 9.89
C PRO A 4 7.55 -52.57 9.08
N MET A 5 7.92 -53.24 7.98
CA MET A 5 9.00 -52.78 7.09
C MET A 5 8.60 -51.55 6.27
N LEU A 6 7.32 -51.44 5.88
CA LEU A 6 6.81 -50.33 5.07
C LEU A 6 6.81 -49.01 5.85
N LYS A 7 6.48 -49.06 7.15
CA LYS A 7 6.52 -47.89 8.05
C LYS A 7 7.94 -47.38 8.25
N SER A 8 8.90 -48.29 8.41
CA SER A 8 10.31 -47.92 8.58
C SER A 8 10.90 -47.29 7.32
N ILE A 9 10.50 -47.77 6.12
CA ILE A 9 10.90 -47.17 4.84
C ILE A 9 10.32 -45.76 4.69
N GLN A 10 9.04 -45.56 5.03
CA GLN A 10 8.39 -44.24 4.97
C GLN A 10 9.05 -43.24 5.94
N GLU A 11 9.36 -43.65 7.16
CA GLU A 11 10.08 -42.81 8.13
C GLU A 11 11.50 -42.48 7.68
N ALA A 12 12.19 -43.40 7.02
CA ALA A 12 13.53 -43.17 6.50
C ALA A 12 13.54 -42.22 5.29
N VAL A 13 12.52 -42.24 4.44
CA VAL A 13 12.34 -41.28 3.33
C VAL A 13 12.04 -39.89 3.86
N LEU A 14 11.16 -39.77 4.87
CA LEU A 14 10.81 -38.49 5.53
C LEU A 14 12.01 -37.83 6.25
N LYS A 15 12.99 -38.63 6.68
CA LYS A 15 14.21 -38.14 7.34
C LYS A 15 15.31 -37.72 6.36
N LYS A 16 15.22 -38.13 5.08
CA LYS A 16 16.24 -37.89 4.04
C LYS A 16 15.86 -36.81 3.02
N THR A 17 14.60 -36.39 2.94
CA THR A 17 14.22 -35.24 2.11
C THR A 17 14.67 -33.93 2.75
N SER A 18 15.45 -33.19 1.97
CA SER A 18 16.16 -31.97 2.33
C SER A 18 15.24 -30.89 2.91
N THR A 19 15.76 -30.15 3.88
CA THR A 19 15.20 -29.02 4.64
C THR A 19 14.40 -27.99 3.82
N ALA A 20 14.56 -27.94 2.49
CA ALA A 20 13.81 -27.08 1.60
C ALA A 20 12.33 -27.49 1.39
N GLU A 21 12.01 -28.78 1.38
CA GLU A 21 10.60 -29.23 1.23
C GLU A 21 9.81 -29.12 2.53
N LYS A 22 10.50 -29.21 3.69
CA LYS A 22 9.87 -28.97 5.01
C LYS A 22 9.32 -27.55 5.13
N LEU A 23 10.03 -26.55 4.61
CA LEU A 23 9.56 -25.15 4.63
C LEU A 23 8.36 -24.91 3.70
N GLN A 24 8.23 -25.65 2.59
CA GLN A 24 7.09 -25.50 1.70
C GLN A 24 5.84 -26.22 2.22
N ILE A 25 5.99 -27.36 2.90
CA ILE A 25 4.87 -28.12 3.46
C ILE A 25 4.36 -27.49 4.77
N GLU A 26 5.24 -26.87 5.56
CA GLU A 26 4.87 -26.23 6.83
C GLU A 26 4.02 -24.97 6.64
N CYS A 27 4.13 -24.27 5.50
CA CYS A 27 3.22 -23.16 5.17
C CYS A 27 1.83 -23.60 4.65
N SER A 28 1.66 -24.86 4.25
CA SER A 28 0.38 -25.38 3.71
C SER A 28 -0.47 -26.12 4.75
N ASN A 29 0.10 -26.48 5.91
CA ASN A 29 -0.58 -27.28 6.94
C ASN A 29 -0.98 -26.49 8.19
N ILE A 30 -0.94 -25.15 8.16
CA ILE A 30 -1.62 -24.34 9.17
C ILE A 30 -3.10 -24.29 8.76
N ILE A 31 -3.83 -25.33 9.14
CA ILE A 31 -5.28 -25.23 9.29
C ILE A 31 -5.48 -24.45 10.59
N ASP A 32 -5.65 -23.14 10.47
CA ASP A 32 -6.04 -22.31 11.61
C ASP A 32 -7.49 -22.64 11.97
N ASP A 33 -7.64 -23.56 12.92
CA ASP A 33 -8.91 -23.92 13.55
C ASP A 33 -9.34 -22.85 14.58
N THR A 34 -9.22 -21.57 14.19
CA THR A 34 -9.73 -20.44 14.99
C THR A 34 -11.02 -19.94 14.36
N GLY A 35 -12.13 -20.45 14.90
CA GLY A 35 -13.40 -19.77 14.84
C GLY A 35 -13.25 -18.32 15.31
N ASP A 36 -14.01 -17.45 14.65
CA ASP A 36 -14.22 -16.03 14.95
C ASP A 36 -13.11 -15.04 14.53
N ASN A 37 -13.35 -14.44 13.35
CA ASN A 37 -12.97 -13.07 13.00
C ASN A 37 -11.49 -12.68 13.11
N ASN A 38 -10.58 -13.47 12.55
CA ASN A 38 -9.22 -12.98 12.31
C ASN A 38 -9.21 -11.93 11.19
N ILE A 39 -9.37 -10.66 11.57
CA ILE A 39 -9.15 -9.43 10.78
C ILE A 39 -7.63 -9.24 10.51
N LEU A 40 -6.92 -10.32 10.21
CA LEU A 40 -5.47 -10.33 10.06
C LEU A 40 -5.13 -10.92 8.68
N LEU A 41 -4.99 -10.00 7.73
CA LEU A 41 -4.41 -10.17 6.39
C LEU A 41 -4.97 -11.35 5.59
N GLN A 42 -6.09 -11.12 4.88
CA GLN A 42 -6.65 -12.07 3.89
C GLN A 42 -5.66 -12.49 2.77
N HIS A 43 -4.51 -11.82 2.64
CA HIS A 43 -3.54 -12.06 1.59
C HIS A 43 -2.26 -12.71 2.12
N LYS A 44 -1.85 -13.81 1.48
CA LYS A 44 -0.56 -14.45 1.71
C LYS A 44 0.58 -13.46 1.45
N VAL A 45 1.54 -13.40 2.38
CA VAL A 45 2.75 -12.58 2.23
C VAL A 45 3.61 -13.13 1.08
N CYS A 46 3.90 -12.29 0.09
CA CYS A 46 4.65 -12.65 -1.11
C CYS A 46 5.32 -11.41 -1.70
N GLY A 47 6.63 -11.49 -1.97
CA GLY A 47 7.41 -10.42 -2.60
C GLY A 47 7.52 -10.57 -4.13
N TYR A 48 8.20 -9.63 -4.77
CA TYR A 48 8.47 -9.67 -6.21
C TYR A 48 9.50 -10.75 -6.58
N ASP A 49 9.21 -11.52 -7.63
CA ASP A 49 10.12 -12.51 -8.19
C ASP A 49 10.98 -11.87 -9.30
N PHE A 50 12.26 -11.64 -8.99
CA PHE A 50 13.22 -11.04 -9.91
C PHE A 50 13.59 -11.94 -11.10
N ASN A 51 13.27 -13.24 -11.07
CA ASN A 51 13.46 -14.11 -12.22
C ASN A 51 12.54 -13.72 -13.40
N LYS A 52 11.48 -12.97 -13.15
CA LYS A 52 10.59 -12.38 -14.18
C LYS A 52 11.19 -11.15 -14.87
N GLY A 53 12.42 -10.77 -14.51
CA GLY A 53 13.10 -9.57 -15.00
C GLY A 53 12.79 -8.32 -14.16
N ILE A 54 13.39 -7.19 -14.55
CA ILE A 54 13.28 -5.92 -13.83
C ILE A 54 12.07 -5.15 -14.35
N ASN A 55 10.96 -5.22 -13.62
CA ASN A 55 9.76 -4.42 -13.87
C ASN A 55 9.40 -3.63 -12.61
N HIS A 56 9.67 -2.32 -12.62
CA HIS A 56 9.45 -1.45 -11.46
C HIS A 56 7.98 -1.32 -11.07
N SER A 57 7.08 -1.27 -12.05
CA SER A 57 5.63 -1.19 -11.79
C SER A 57 5.15 -2.45 -11.08
N ALA A 58 5.54 -3.63 -11.57
CA ALA A 58 5.20 -4.90 -10.94
C ALA A 58 5.86 -5.05 -9.55
N LEU A 59 7.10 -4.60 -9.39
CA LEU A 59 7.77 -4.56 -8.09
C LEU A 59 6.97 -3.73 -7.07
N LEU A 60 6.60 -2.49 -7.41
CA LEU A 60 5.83 -1.61 -6.52
C LEU A 60 4.44 -2.16 -6.23
N GLN A 61 3.80 -2.86 -7.17
CA GLN A 61 2.51 -3.53 -6.91
C GLN A 61 2.62 -4.63 -5.86
N THR A 62 3.70 -5.41 -5.85
CA THR A 62 3.90 -6.46 -4.85
C THR A 62 4.11 -5.93 -3.42
N TYR A 63 4.37 -4.62 -3.25
CA TYR A 63 4.50 -4.03 -1.91
C TYR A 63 3.24 -4.22 -1.05
N LEU A 64 2.06 -4.38 -1.67
CA LEU A 64 0.82 -4.71 -0.98
C LEU A 64 0.94 -6.01 -0.17
N THR A 65 1.63 -7.01 -0.71
CA THR A 65 1.80 -8.35 -0.12
C THR A 65 3.18 -8.58 0.49
N THR A 66 4.09 -7.59 0.46
CA THR A 66 5.44 -7.70 1.05
C THR A 66 5.42 -7.62 2.58
N GLY A 67 4.49 -6.86 3.17
CA GLY A 67 4.38 -6.67 4.62
C GLY A 67 5.10 -5.43 5.15
N PHE A 68 4.95 -5.18 6.46
CA PHE A 68 5.54 -4.04 7.18
C PHE A 68 5.25 -2.68 6.50
N GLN A 69 6.29 -1.85 6.32
CA GLN A 69 6.17 -0.52 5.70
C GLN A 69 5.85 -0.58 4.20
N ALA A 70 6.19 -1.68 3.52
CA ALA A 70 5.87 -1.83 2.10
C ALA A 70 4.34 -1.87 1.90
N THR A 71 3.61 -2.60 2.74
CA THR A 71 2.15 -2.64 2.66
C THR A 71 1.54 -1.27 2.93
N ASN A 72 2.02 -0.53 3.95
CA ASN A 72 1.56 0.83 4.23
C ASN A 72 1.80 1.78 3.04
N PHE A 73 2.94 1.65 2.36
CA PHE A 73 3.25 2.43 1.17
C PHE A 73 2.33 2.09 -0.02
N ALA A 74 2.04 0.81 -0.26
CA ALA A 74 1.09 0.42 -1.30
C ALA A 74 -0.34 0.91 -1.00
N LEU A 75 -0.75 0.88 0.26
CA LEU A 75 -2.04 1.40 0.71
C LEU A 75 -2.13 2.93 0.55
N SER A 76 -1.05 3.67 0.82
CA SER A 76 -1.04 5.12 0.64
C SER A 76 -1.17 5.50 -0.84
N ILE A 77 -0.57 4.74 -1.76
CA ILE A 77 -0.77 4.92 -3.20
C ILE A 77 -2.26 4.76 -3.57
N LYS A 78 -2.91 3.67 -3.12
CA LYS A 78 -4.34 3.44 -3.37
C LYS A 78 -5.21 4.57 -2.80
N GLN A 79 -4.86 5.08 -1.63
CA GLN A 79 -5.58 6.19 -1.01
C GLN A 79 -5.43 7.49 -1.83
N ILE A 80 -4.23 7.78 -2.35
CA ILE A 80 -3.98 8.93 -3.23
C ILE A 80 -4.75 8.78 -4.55
N GLU A 81 -4.76 7.59 -5.16
CA GLU A 81 -5.56 7.32 -6.36
C GLU A 81 -7.06 7.55 -6.10
N SER A 82 -7.58 7.11 -4.95
CA SER A 82 -8.96 7.37 -4.53
C SER A 82 -9.25 8.88 -4.40
N MET A 83 -8.35 9.65 -3.79
CA MET A 83 -8.48 11.12 -3.71
C MET A 83 -8.49 11.78 -5.09
N LEU A 84 -7.65 11.31 -6.02
CA LEU A 84 -7.59 11.82 -7.39
C LEU A 84 -8.86 11.49 -8.18
N ASN A 85 -9.41 10.28 -8.01
CA ASN A 85 -10.66 9.88 -8.64
C ASN A 85 -11.83 10.71 -8.11
N ALA A 86 -11.96 10.84 -6.78
CA ALA A 86 -12.98 11.67 -6.15
C ALA A 86 -12.88 13.16 -6.54
N ARG A 87 -11.68 13.62 -6.95
CA ARG A 87 -11.49 14.99 -7.47
C ARG A 87 -12.06 15.18 -8.87
N GLN A 88 -12.06 14.13 -9.70
CA GLN A 88 -12.58 14.15 -11.07
C GLN A 88 -14.09 13.99 -11.13
N GLU A 89 -14.70 13.45 -10.08
CA GLU A 89 -16.15 13.31 -10.00
C GLU A 89 -16.85 14.68 -10.00
N PRO A 90 -17.97 14.82 -10.73
CA PRO A 90 -18.77 16.04 -10.70
C PRO A 90 -19.33 16.23 -9.29
N PHE A 91 -19.37 17.48 -8.84
CA PHE A 91 -19.93 17.84 -7.54
C PHE A 91 -20.99 18.92 -7.71
N GLU A 92 -22.01 18.86 -6.87
CA GLU A 92 -23.02 19.91 -6.79
C GLU A 92 -22.45 21.07 -5.96
N PRO A 93 -22.52 22.32 -6.46
CA PRO A 93 -22.09 23.49 -5.70
C PRO A 93 -23.01 23.66 -4.48
N ASP A 94 -22.42 23.84 -3.31
CA ASP A 94 -23.16 24.15 -2.10
C ASP A 94 -23.57 25.64 -2.11
N GLU A 95 -24.86 25.91 -1.98
CA GLU A 95 -25.43 27.26 -1.96
C GLU A 95 -24.99 28.06 -0.73
N TYR A 96 -24.51 27.40 0.33
CA TYR A 96 -24.05 28.07 1.56
C TYR A 96 -22.55 28.41 1.56
N GLU A 97 -21.80 28.05 0.52
CA GLU A 97 -20.38 28.38 0.36
C GLU A 97 -20.18 29.75 -0.31
N ASP A 98 -20.50 30.83 0.42
CA ASP A 98 -20.33 32.21 -0.07
C ASP A 98 -18.89 32.73 0.03
N ASP A 99 -18.06 32.18 0.92
CA ASP A 99 -16.68 32.63 1.11
C ASP A 99 -15.79 32.21 -0.08
N PRO A 100 -15.23 33.16 -0.86
CA PRO A 100 -14.31 32.86 -1.94
C PRO A 100 -13.09 32.04 -1.52
N PHE A 101 -12.74 32.04 -0.22
CA PHE A 101 -11.64 31.26 0.34
C PHE A 101 -11.99 29.79 0.56
N ILE A 102 -13.24 29.48 0.90
CA ILE A 102 -13.70 28.13 1.29
C ILE A 102 -14.39 27.42 0.11
N ARG A 103 -14.87 28.18 -0.88
CA ARG A 103 -15.61 27.66 -2.03
C ARG A 103 -14.88 26.51 -2.73
N ARG A 104 -15.54 25.35 -2.79
CA ARG A 104 -15.03 24.15 -3.43
C ARG A 104 -14.96 24.34 -4.95
N GLN A 105 -13.81 24.00 -5.53
CA GLN A 105 -13.57 24.08 -6.98
C GLN A 105 -13.62 22.72 -7.67
N THR A 106 -13.56 21.63 -6.90
CA THR A 106 -13.42 20.25 -7.38
C THR A 106 -14.11 19.27 -6.43
N GLY A 107 -14.46 18.07 -6.88
CA GLY A 107 -15.16 17.07 -6.06
C GLY A 107 -14.41 16.62 -4.80
N CYS A 108 -13.09 16.75 -4.78
CA CYS A 108 -12.24 16.49 -3.62
C CYS A 108 -11.20 17.58 -3.42
N THR A 109 -11.12 18.11 -2.20
CA THR A 109 -10.12 19.11 -1.79
C THR A 109 -8.92 18.38 -1.19
N ILE A 110 -7.76 18.47 -1.85
CA ILE A 110 -6.53 17.78 -1.42
C ILE A 110 -5.61 18.79 -0.73
N PHE A 111 -5.37 18.57 0.57
CA PHE A 111 -4.43 19.34 1.37
C PHE A 111 -3.06 18.66 1.39
N LEU A 112 -2.00 19.41 1.12
CA LEU A 112 -0.63 18.92 1.17
C LEU A 112 0.14 19.66 2.26
N GLY A 113 0.46 18.95 3.35
CA GLY A 113 1.35 19.43 4.40
C GLY A 113 2.75 18.82 4.25
N TYR A 114 3.78 19.62 4.46
CA TYR A 114 5.17 19.18 4.50
C TYR A 114 5.97 20.02 5.51
N THR A 115 7.05 19.46 6.03
CA THR A 115 7.93 20.19 6.97
C THR A 115 9.01 20.99 6.23
N SER A 116 9.62 21.97 6.88
CA SER A 116 10.70 22.80 6.31
C SER A 116 11.86 21.98 5.73
N ASN A 117 12.20 20.86 6.36
CA ASN A 117 13.26 19.98 5.89
C ASN A 117 12.93 19.32 4.53
N ILE A 118 11.64 19.10 4.24
CA ILE A 118 11.20 18.54 2.95
C ILE A 118 11.41 19.57 1.85
N ILE A 119 11.09 20.85 2.08
CA ILE A 119 11.25 21.89 1.05
C ILE A 119 12.72 22.29 0.82
N SER A 120 13.59 22.09 1.82
CA SER A 120 15.03 22.25 1.65
C SER A 120 15.72 21.06 0.98
N SER A 121 15.01 19.94 0.80
CA SER A 121 15.52 18.74 0.11
C SER A 121 15.14 18.73 -1.37
N GLY A 122 15.67 17.75 -2.12
CA GLY A 122 15.29 17.52 -3.53
C GLY A 122 13.84 17.06 -3.75
N ILE A 123 13.03 16.91 -2.69
CA ILE A 123 11.59 16.66 -2.80
C ILE A 123 10.84 17.93 -3.24
N ARG A 124 11.48 19.12 -3.12
CA ARG A 124 10.93 20.39 -3.58
C ARG A 124 10.48 20.33 -5.04
N GLU A 125 11.23 19.68 -5.92
CA GLU A 125 10.90 19.55 -7.34
C GLU A 125 9.63 18.73 -7.56
N SER A 126 9.43 17.66 -6.78
CA SER A 126 8.20 16.86 -6.80
C SER A 126 7.00 17.67 -6.31
N ILE A 127 7.15 18.43 -5.21
CA ILE A 127 6.09 19.32 -4.71
C ILE A 127 5.76 20.39 -5.75
N ARG A 128 6.77 21.01 -6.36
CA ARG A 128 6.61 21.99 -7.43
C ARG A 128 5.79 21.41 -8.58
N PHE A 129 6.07 20.19 -9.02
CA PHE A 129 5.31 19.51 -10.06
C PHE A 129 3.82 19.39 -9.70
N LEU A 130 3.51 18.91 -8.49
CA LEU A 130 2.12 18.74 -8.04
C LEU A 130 1.35 20.07 -8.03
N VAL A 131 1.98 21.16 -7.57
CA VAL A 131 1.38 22.49 -7.53
C VAL A 131 1.22 23.07 -8.94
N GLN A 132 2.26 22.96 -9.78
CA GLN A 132 2.26 23.49 -11.15
C GLN A 132 1.14 22.88 -12.00
N HIS A 133 0.83 21.60 -11.79
CA HIS A 133 -0.23 20.88 -12.51
C HIS A 133 -1.60 20.89 -11.79
N ARG A 134 -1.79 21.72 -10.75
CA ARG A 134 -3.05 21.85 -9.98
C ARG A 134 -3.59 20.52 -9.43
N MET A 135 -2.70 19.60 -9.08
CA MET A 135 -3.04 18.31 -8.47
C MET A 135 -3.41 18.43 -6.99
N VAL A 136 -2.98 19.52 -6.34
CA VAL A 136 -3.33 19.88 -4.97
C VAL A 136 -4.19 21.14 -4.95
N THR A 137 -5.08 21.28 -3.97
CA THR A 137 -5.94 22.47 -3.89
C THR A 137 -5.19 23.64 -3.24
N TYR A 138 -5.26 24.80 -3.87
CA TYR A 138 -4.83 26.07 -3.30
C TYR A 138 -5.81 27.17 -3.69
N SER A 139 -6.08 28.09 -2.76
CA SER A 139 -6.96 29.23 -3.03
C SER A 139 -6.21 30.31 -3.81
N ASN A 140 -6.94 31.13 -4.57
CA ASN A 140 -6.44 32.02 -5.64
C ASN A 140 -5.42 33.10 -5.24
N HIS A 141 -4.91 33.11 -4.02
CA HIS A 141 -3.75 33.94 -3.64
C HIS A 141 -2.81 33.29 -2.61
N LYS A 142 -3.04 32.03 -2.20
CA LYS A 142 -2.21 31.37 -1.20
C LYS A 142 -2.26 29.86 -1.35
N LEU A 143 -1.09 29.24 -1.57
CA LEU A 143 -0.91 27.81 -1.34
C LEU A 143 -1.23 27.57 0.14
N MET A 144 -2.24 26.75 0.42
CA MET A 144 -2.62 26.42 1.79
C MET A 144 -1.62 25.37 2.32
N ILE A 145 -0.37 25.83 2.50
CA ILE A 145 0.67 25.06 3.18
C ILE A 145 0.32 25.14 4.66
N ILE A 146 -0.01 24.00 5.25
CA ILE A 146 -0.08 23.88 6.69
C ILE A 146 1.36 23.70 7.15
N ASP A 147 2.02 24.82 7.46
CA ASP A 147 3.32 24.80 8.12
C ASP A 147 3.11 24.25 9.54
N PHE A 148 3.40 22.96 9.74
CA PHE A 148 3.47 22.33 11.06
C PHE A 148 4.77 22.75 11.75
N PHE A 149 4.86 24.02 12.15
CA PHE A 149 5.84 24.50 13.14
C PHE A 149 5.23 25.66 13.91
N ASN A 150 4.60 25.31 15.04
CA ASN A 150 4.52 26.12 16.25
C ASN A 150 4.49 25.18 17.44
#